data_AF-A0A0K9NI73-F1
#
_entry.id   AF-A0A0K9NI73-F1
#
_cell.length_a   1.000
_cell.length_b   1.000
_cell.length_c   1.000
_cell.angle_alpha   90.00
_cell.angle_beta   90.00
_cell.angle_gamma   90.00
#
_symmetry.space_group_name_H-M   'P 1'
#
loop_
_entity.id
_entity.type
_entity.pdbx_description
1 polymer ?
#
loop_
_entity_poly.entity_id
_entity_poly.type
_entity_poly.pdbx_seq_one_letter_code
_entity_poly.pdbx_strand_id
1 'polypeptide(L)'
;MGPGGGFWNTISSFIFFLPFFLGLLVLGVIKGALFCPLTTLIITIGNSAVIIALWPVHLFWTWYCIARTKQFGPILKIFLLIIITVILIIWICIAIIGTVLGSVAYGFLAPLFSTFEAVGEGKTNVFTHCIVDGTWSTIQGSFTAVRDVSDVCLHSYFSYMDEHLFQDNPSNEKPYEIRVHHLLGGLIMGLLGIIIDTPVITLVALYKTPYMLFKGWHQLFHDLIGREGPFLETACVPFAGLAILLWPAAVIGALIASTLSCLLLGGYAAAVSYQESSMILGFYYIITSLSIYDEYTNDILDMPEGSCFP
;
A
#
# COMPACT_ATOMS: atom_id res chain seq x y z
N MET A 1 27.46 -8.65 42.32
CA MET A 1 27.88 -9.04 40.96
C MET A 1 27.55 -7.86 40.05
N GLY A 2 28.57 -7.24 39.45
CA GLY A 2 28.46 -5.91 38.85
C GLY A 2 27.67 -5.89 37.52
N PRO A 3 27.06 -4.74 37.17
CA PRO A 3 26.22 -4.58 35.97
C PRO A 3 26.97 -4.71 34.64
N GLY A 4 28.30 -4.77 34.64
CA GLY A 4 29.11 -4.89 33.42
C GLY A 4 29.23 -6.31 32.84
N GLY A 5 28.96 -7.37 33.62
CA GLY A 5 29.15 -8.75 33.15
C GLY A 5 28.09 -9.24 32.16
N GLY A 6 26.86 -8.72 32.23
CA GLY A 6 25.77 -9.09 31.32
C GLY A 6 26.00 -8.54 29.92
N PHE A 7 26.37 -7.27 29.81
CA PHE A 7 26.55 -6.56 28.53
C PHE A 7 27.59 -7.20 27.60
N TRP A 8 28.76 -7.59 28.14
CA TRP A 8 29.81 -8.25 27.36
C TRP A 8 29.39 -9.66 26.88
N ASN A 9 28.61 -10.37 27.69
CA ASN A 9 28.08 -11.68 27.31
C ASN A 9 26.99 -11.54 26.22
N THR A 10 26.14 -10.52 26.28
CA THR A 10 25.16 -10.20 25.24
C THR A 10 25.82 -9.85 23.91
N ILE A 11 26.87 -9.00 23.93
CA ILE A 11 27.66 -8.66 22.73
C ILE A 11 28.33 -9.90 22.13
N SER A 12 28.92 -10.74 22.98
CA SER A 12 29.56 -11.97 22.52
C SER A 12 28.55 -12.90 21.83
N SER A 13 27.39 -13.14 22.45
CA SER A 13 26.31 -13.95 21.85
C SER A 13 25.80 -13.36 20.53
N PHE A 14 25.70 -12.04 20.43
CA PHE A 14 25.32 -11.35 19.19
C PHE A 14 26.34 -11.58 18.06
N ILE A 15 27.64 -11.47 18.36
CA ILE A 15 28.72 -11.72 17.40
C ILE A 15 28.70 -13.18 16.92
N PHE A 16 28.40 -14.15 17.80
CA PHE A 16 28.25 -15.55 17.43
C PHE A 16 26.98 -15.85 16.61
N PHE A 17 25.90 -15.08 16.80
CA PHE A 17 24.66 -15.22 16.04
C PHE A 17 24.74 -14.57 14.64
N LEU A 18 25.51 -13.49 14.49
CA LEU A 18 25.68 -12.77 13.23
C LEU A 18 26.01 -13.67 12.00
N PRO A 19 26.96 -14.62 12.04
CA PRO A 19 27.23 -15.49 10.89
C PRO A 19 26.05 -16.40 10.54
N PHE A 20 25.27 -16.85 11.53
CA PHE A 20 24.06 -17.62 11.30
C PHE A 20 22.98 -16.78 10.60
N PHE A 21 22.73 -15.57 11.12
CA PHE A 21 21.84 -14.60 10.47
C PHE A 21 22.26 -14.28 9.04
N LEU A 22 23.55 -14.01 8.81
CA LEU A 22 24.08 -13.72 7.48
C LEU A 22 23.92 -14.92 6.54
N GLY A 23 24.10 -16.14 7.04
CA GLY A 23 23.84 -17.37 6.30
C GLY A 23 22.37 -17.49 5.86
N LEU A 24 21.42 -17.21 6.75
CA LEU A 24 19.99 -17.17 6.43
C LEU A 24 19.66 -16.07 5.42
N LEU A 25 20.25 -14.88 5.59
CA LEU A 25 20.07 -13.76 4.69
C LEU A 25 20.57 -14.09 3.28
N VAL A 26 21.78 -14.63 3.16
CA VAL A 26 22.36 -15.05 1.88
C VAL A 26 21.51 -16.14 1.24
N LEU A 27 21.09 -17.15 2.00
CA LEU A 27 20.20 -18.20 1.49
C LEU A 27 18.86 -17.64 1.00
N GLY A 28 18.23 -16.77 1.79
CA GLY A 28 16.99 -16.10 1.45
C GLY A 28 17.12 -15.22 0.20
N VAL A 29 18.21 -14.46 0.08
CA VAL A 29 18.51 -13.63 -1.09
C VAL A 29 18.74 -14.49 -2.33
N ILE A 30 19.48 -15.60 -2.22
CA ILE A 30 19.69 -16.54 -3.35
C ILE A 30 18.35 -17.12 -3.80
N LYS A 31 17.51 -17.58 -2.87
CA LYS A 31 16.18 -18.11 -3.19
C LYS A 31 15.30 -17.03 -3.82
N GLY A 32 15.24 -15.85 -3.23
CA GLY A 32 14.52 -14.70 -3.77
C GLY A 32 14.98 -14.37 -5.19
N ALA A 33 16.28 -14.27 -5.43
CA ALA A 33 16.83 -14.00 -6.76
C ALA A 33 16.52 -15.10 -7.79
N LEU A 34 16.44 -16.37 -7.37
CA LEU A 34 16.15 -17.50 -8.25
C LEU A 34 14.65 -17.59 -8.61
N PHE A 35 13.76 -17.38 -7.64
CA PHE A 35 12.31 -17.50 -7.85
C PHE A 35 11.64 -16.20 -8.29
N CYS A 36 12.26 -15.03 -8.04
CA CYS A 36 11.71 -13.73 -8.43
C CYS A 36 11.41 -13.63 -9.94
N PRO A 37 12.29 -14.02 -10.89
CA PRO A 37 11.98 -13.92 -12.31
C PRO A 37 10.77 -14.78 -12.72
N LEU A 38 10.68 -15.99 -12.17
CA LEU A 38 9.60 -16.93 -12.49
C LEU A 38 8.26 -16.43 -11.94
N THR A 39 8.21 -16.02 -10.68
CA THR A 39 7.00 -15.50 -10.04
C THR A 39 6.55 -14.18 -10.66
N THR A 40 7.48 -13.28 -10.95
CA THR A 40 7.23 -12.04 -11.68
C THR A 40 6.60 -12.34 -13.03
N LEU A 41 7.12 -13.34 -13.76
CA LEU A 41 6.57 -13.75 -15.05
C LEU A 41 5.15 -14.30 -14.94
N ILE A 42 4.89 -15.20 -13.98
CA ILE A 42 3.56 -15.79 -13.76
C ILE A 42 2.54 -14.70 -13.40
N ILE A 43 2.84 -13.87 -12.40
CA ILE A 43 1.91 -12.85 -11.89
C ILE A 43 1.71 -11.75 -12.94
N THR A 44 2.79 -11.24 -13.54
CA THR A 44 2.69 -10.15 -14.51
C THR A 44 1.90 -10.57 -15.74
N ILE A 45 2.20 -11.74 -16.31
CA ILE A 45 1.46 -12.23 -17.48
C ILE A 45 0.02 -12.55 -17.10
N GLY A 46 -0.20 -13.26 -15.99
CA GLY A 46 -1.53 -13.65 -15.52
C GLY A 46 -2.43 -12.44 -15.29
N ASN A 47 -2.00 -11.51 -14.44
CA ASN A 47 -2.78 -10.30 -14.14
C ASN A 47 -2.97 -9.42 -15.36
N SER A 48 -1.92 -9.20 -16.17
CA SER A 48 -2.06 -8.37 -17.38
C SER A 48 -3.04 -8.99 -18.38
N ALA A 49 -3.03 -10.31 -18.54
CA ALA A 49 -3.99 -11.02 -19.39
C ALA A 49 -5.42 -10.85 -18.87
N VAL A 50 -5.65 -11.02 -17.56
CA VAL A 50 -6.96 -10.79 -16.92
C VAL A 50 -7.43 -9.35 -17.13
N ILE A 51 -6.58 -8.37 -16.83
CA ILE A 51 -6.90 -6.94 -16.96
C ILE A 51 -7.26 -6.60 -18.40
N ILE A 52 -6.43 -6.97 -19.37
CA ILE A 52 -6.66 -6.63 -20.79
C ILE A 52 -7.90 -7.35 -21.34
N ALA A 53 -8.11 -8.63 -20.99
CA ALA A 53 -9.23 -9.40 -21.47
C ALA A 53 -10.58 -8.92 -20.91
N LEU A 54 -10.62 -8.56 -19.62
CA LEU A 54 -11.86 -8.12 -18.95
C LEU A 54 -12.13 -6.63 -19.09
N TRP A 55 -11.12 -5.81 -19.39
CA TRP A 55 -11.30 -4.37 -19.58
C TRP A 55 -12.42 -3.98 -20.57
N PRO A 56 -12.54 -4.55 -21.78
CA PRO A 56 -13.64 -4.18 -22.68
C PRO A 56 -15.01 -4.57 -22.11
N VAL A 57 -15.08 -5.68 -21.36
CA VAL A 57 -16.31 -6.12 -20.69
C VAL A 57 -16.69 -5.15 -19.57
N HIS A 58 -15.72 -4.74 -18.75
CA HIS A 58 -15.88 -3.76 -17.68
C HIS A 58 -16.32 -2.39 -18.21
N LEU A 59 -15.70 -1.94 -19.30
CA LEU A 59 -16.07 -0.70 -19.98
C LEU A 59 -17.51 -0.75 -20.48
N PHE A 60 -17.88 -1.82 -21.20
CA PHE A 60 -19.23 -2.01 -21.71
C PHE A 60 -20.26 -2.11 -20.59
N TRP A 61 -19.99 -2.92 -19.56
CA TRP A 61 -20.90 -3.10 -18.42
C TRP A 61 -21.12 -1.79 -17.68
N THR A 62 -20.05 -1.03 -17.44
CA THR A 62 -20.14 0.29 -16.81
C THR A 62 -21.00 1.26 -17.60
N TRP A 63 -20.75 1.36 -18.90
CA TRP A 63 -21.54 2.21 -19.77
C TRP A 63 -23.00 1.81 -19.79
N TYR A 64 -23.28 0.50 -19.84
CA TYR A 64 -24.62 -0.04 -19.79
C TYR A 64 -25.33 0.31 -18.47
N CYS A 65 -24.70 0.09 -17.31
CA CYS A 65 -25.27 0.42 -16.01
C CYS A 65 -25.55 1.92 -15.86
N ILE A 66 -24.62 2.79 -16.26
CA ILE A 66 -24.80 4.26 -16.21
C ILE A 66 -25.92 4.72 -17.17
N ALA A 67 -26.01 4.13 -18.36
CA ALA A 67 -27.08 4.47 -19.30
C ALA A 67 -28.46 4.08 -18.74
N ARG A 68 -28.55 2.89 -18.12
CA ARG A 68 -29.80 2.30 -17.63
C ARG A 68 -30.26 2.84 -16.29
N THR A 69 -29.36 3.26 -15.41
CA THR A 69 -29.73 3.69 -14.06
C THR A 69 -30.75 4.83 -14.08
N LYS A 70 -31.74 4.77 -13.19
CA LYS A 70 -32.71 5.86 -12.99
C LYS A 70 -32.24 6.88 -11.96
N GLN A 71 -31.12 6.60 -11.27
CA GLN A 71 -30.62 7.45 -10.19
C GLN A 71 -30.03 8.77 -10.68
N PHE A 72 -29.62 8.88 -11.95
CA PHE A 72 -28.92 10.05 -12.48
C PHE A 72 -29.71 10.77 -13.57
N GLY A 73 -29.68 12.12 -13.52
CA GLY A 73 -30.20 12.96 -14.61
C GLY A 73 -29.40 12.79 -15.93
N PRO A 74 -29.98 13.17 -17.09
CA PRO A 74 -29.38 12.91 -18.40
C PRO A 74 -28.02 13.61 -18.61
N ILE A 75 -27.86 14.85 -18.11
CA ILE A 75 -26.59 15.58 -18.20
C ILE A 75 -25.51 14.89 -17.36
N LEU A 76 -25.87 14.44 -16.15
CA LEU A 76 -24.96 13.72 -15.25
C LEU A 76 -24.49 12.41 -15.88
N LYS A 77 -25.38 11.65 -16.53
CA LYS A 77 -24.99 10.41 -17.22
C LYS A 77 -23.90 10.64 -18.25
N ILE A 78 -24.05 11.65 -19.11
CA ILE A 78 -23.05 11.98 -20.15
C ILE A 78 -21.71 12.33 -19.50
N PHE A 79 -21.73 13.17 -18.47
CA PHE A 79 -20.53 13.59 -17.78
C PHE A 79 -19.82 12.42 -17.07
N LEU A 80 -20.57 11.59 -16.34
CA LEU A 80 -20.07 10.42 -15.65
C LEU A 80 -19.48 9.40 -16.64
N LEU A 81 -20.12 9.21 -17.81
CA LEU A 81 -19.62 8.33 -18.85
C LEU A 81 -18.23 8.76 -19.35
N ILE A 82 -18.00 10.06 -19.53
CA ILE A 82 -16.70 10.59 -19.94
C ILE A 82 -15.67 10.37 -18.84
N ILE A 83 -15.96 10.77 -17.60
CA ILE A 83 -15.03 10.65 -16.48
C ILE A 83 -14.68 9.20 -16.19
N ILE A 84 -15.68 8.31 -16.08
CA ILE A 84 -15.43 6.92 -15.73
C ILE A 84 -14.61 6.20 -16.81
N THR A 85 -14.77 6.60 -18.08
CA THR A 85 -13.95 6.08 -19.18
C THR A 85 -12.49 6.49 -19.01
N VAL A 86 -12.23 7.76 -18.68
CA VAL A 86 -10.87 8.24 -18.39
C VAL A 86 -10.26 7.48 -17.20
N ILE A 87 -11.03 7.30 -16.12
CA ILE A 87 -10.60 6.54 -14.94
C ILE A 87 -10.29 5.09 -15.30
N LEU A 88 -11.15 4.41 -16.08
CA LEU A 88 -10.92 3.03 -16.51
C LEU A 88 -9.70 2.87 -17.42
N ILE A 89 -9.33 3.88 -18.20
CA ILE A 89 -8.10 3.87 -19.00
C ILE A 89 -6.88 4.05 -18.10
N ILE A 90 -6.90 5.05 -17.20
CA ILE A 90 -5.81 5.29 -16.24
C ILE A 90 -5.59 4.07 -15.35
N TRP A 91 -6.68 3.40 -14.95
CA TRP A 91 -6.64 2.19 -14.15
C TRP A 91 -5.82 1.07 -14.78
N ILE A 92 -5.89 0.86 -16.11
CA ILE A 92 -5.06 -0.15 -16.78
C ILE A 92 -3.58 0.13 -16.54
N CYS A 93 -3.14 1.38 -16.73
CA CYS A 93 -1.74 1.76 -16.56
C CYS A 93 -1.28 1.54 -15.12
N ILE A 94 -2.08 1.99 -14.15
CA ILE A 94 -1.79 1.81 -12.72
C ILE A 94 -1.76 0.32 -12.36
N ALA A 95 -2.71 -0.47 -12.84
CA ALA A 95 -2.82 -1.89 -12.53
C ALA A 95 -1.64 -2.69 -13.11
N ILE A 96 -1.18 -2.37 -14.32
CA ILE A 96 0.01 -3.00 -14.92
C ILE A 96 1.27 -2.63 -14.14
N ILE A 97 1.50 -1.34 -13.86
CA ILE A 97 2.67 -0.89 -13.09
C ILE A 97 2.67 -1.52 -11.69
N GLY A 98 1.53 -1.48 -11.00
CA GLY A 98 1.36 -2.07 -9.67
C GLY A 98 1.57 -3.58 -9.67
N THR A 99 1.12 -4.28 -10.70
CA THR A 99 1.37 -5.73 -10.88
C THR A 99 2.86 -6.03 -11.04
N VAL A 100 3.58 -5.27 -11.86
CA VAL A 100 5.01 -5.48 -12.08
C VAL A 100 5.78 -5.23 -10.77
N LEU A 101 5.56 -4.08 -10.13
CA LEU A 101 6.23 -3.75 -8.87
C LEU A 101 5.89 -4.72 -7.75
N GLY A 102 4.60 -5.06 -7.60
CA GLY A 102 4.11 -5.99 -6.59
C GLY A 102 4.62 -7.41 -6.79
N SER A 103 4.70 -7.87 -8.04
CA SER A 103 5.20 -9.22 -8.34
C SER A 103 6.71 -9.37 -8.13
N VAL A 104 7.50 -8.34 -8.44
CA VAL A 104 8.94 -8.30 -8.11
C VAL A 104 9.15 -8.30 -6.60
N ALA A 105 8.41 -7.45 -5.87
CA ALA A 105 8.47 -7.40 -4.42
C ALA A 105 8.08 -8.74 -3.79
N TYR A 106 6.95 -9.32 -4.21
CA TYR A 106 6.48 -10.62 -3.72
C TYR A 106 7.46 -11.75 -4.04
N GLY A 107 7.92 -11.83 -5.29
CA GLY A 107 8.82 -12.86 -5.77
C GLY A 107 10.18 -12.89 -5.08
N PHE A 108 10.65 -11.73 -4.64
CA PHE A 108 11.89 -11.60 -3.87
C PHE A 108 11.66 -11.79 -2.36
N LEU A 109 10.66 -11.13 -1.79
CA LEU A 109 10.46 -11.09 -0.33
C LEU A 109 9.82 -12.37 0.21
N ALA A 110 8.91 -13.03 -0.52
CA ALA A 110 8.25 -14.23 -0.01
C ALA A 110 9.24 -15.39 0.28
N PRO A 111 10.15 -15.78 -0.65
CA PRO A 111 11.13 -16.82 -0.36
C PRO A 111 12.11 -16.43 0.76
N LEU A 112 12.44 -15.15 0.84
CA LEU A 112 13.31 -14.59 1.87
C LEU A 112 12.65 -14.68 3.25
N PHE A 113 11.41 -14.23 3.42
CA PHE A 113 10.69 -14.35 4.69
C PHE A 113 10.50 -15.81 5.09
N SER A 114 10.18 -16.72 4.15
CA SER A 114 10.06 -18.14 4.46
C SER A 114 11.37 -18.78 4.97
N THR A 115 12.54 -18.29 4.53
CA THR A 115 13.83 -18.76 5.08
C THR A 115 14.01 -18.36 6.54
N PHE A 116 13.55 -17.18 6.93
CA PHE A 116 13.60 -16.71 8.31
C PHE A 116 12.53 -17.38 9.19
N GLU A 117 11.33 -17.59 8.65
CA GLU A 117 10.22 -18.28 9.31
C GLU A 117 10.54 -19.75 9.61
N ALA A 118 11.34 -20.40 8.75
CA ALA A 118 11.79 -21.78 8.96
C ALA A 118 12.62 -22.01 10.24
N VAL A 119 13.17 -20.93 10.83
CA VAL A 119 13.90 -20.95 12.10
C VAL A 119 12.97 -20.77 13.30
N GLY A 120 11.67 -20.57 13.05
CA GLY A 120 10.59 -20.49 14.04
C GLY A 120 10.38 -21.76 14.86
N GLU A 121 9.71 -21.64 16.02
CA GLU A 121 9.36 -22.80 16.84
C GLU A 121 8.41 -23.77 16.10
N GLY A 122 8.65 -25.08 16.24
CA GLY A 122 7.74 -26.14 15.77
C GLY A 122 8.17 -26.94 14.52
N LYS A 123 9.36 -26.71 13.96
CA LYS A 123 9.89 -27.48 12.81
C LYS A 123 10.86 -28.57 13.24
N THR A 124 10.71 -29.79 12.70
CA THR A 124 11.55 -30.95 13.07
C THR A 124 12.99 -30.84 12.53
N ASN A 125 13.15 -30.38 11.28
CA ASN A 125 14.44 -30.23 10.60
C ASN A 125 14.62 -28.81 10.04
N VAL A 126 15.13 -27.89 10.88
CA VAL A 126 15.31 -26.47 10.54
C VAL A 126 16.10 -26.28 9.23
N PHE A 127 17.22 -26.98 9.04
CA PHE A 127 18.06 -26.83 7.85
C PHE A 127 17.31 -27.15 6.54
N THR A 128 16.54 -28.24 6.52
CA THR A 128 15.75 -28.64 5.35
C THR A 128 14.65 -27.62 5.08
N HIS A 129 13.97 -27.14 6.12
CA HIS A 129 12.91 -26.15 5.99
C HIS A 129 13.44 -24.80 5.50
N CYS A 130 14.61 -24.34 5.94
CA CYS A 130 15.22 -23.11 5.45
C CYS A 130 15.47 -23.14 3.93
N ILE A 131 15.77 -24.32 3.38
CA ILE A 131 16.00 -24.53 1.94
C ILE A 131 14.69 -24.68 1.18
N VAL A 132 13.77 -25.53 1.68
CA VAL A 132 12.57 -25.96 0.93
C VAL A 132 11.39 -24.99 1.09
N ASP A 133 11.16 -24.45 2.28
CA ASP A 133 10.00 -23.58 2.54
C ASP A 133 10.14 -22.28 1.71
N GLY A 134 9.08 -21.77 1.09
CA GLY A 134 9.16 -20.59 0.22
C GLY A 134 9.69 -20.87 -1.20
N THR A 135 9.83 -22.13 -1.61
CA THR A 135 10.13 -22.48 -3.00
C THR A 135 8.83 -22.73 -3.78
N TRP A 136 8.28 -23.95 -3.71
CA TRP A 136 7.04 -24.32 -4.38
C TRP A 136 5.82 -23.53 -3.89
N SER A 137 5.78 -23.21 -2.59
CA SER A 137 4.71 -22.41 -1.99
C SER A 137 4.62 -21.00 -2.60
N THR A 138 5.76 -20.39 -2.94
CA THR A 138 5.81 -19.07 -3.60
C THR A 138 5.32 -19.12 -5.04
N ILE A 139 5.59 -20.23 -5.75
CA ILE A 139 5.01 -20.46 -7.08
C ILE A 139 3.49 -20.66 -6.97
N GLN A 140 3.02 -21.47 -6.02
CA GLN A 140 1.58 -21.66 -5.79
C GLN A 140 0.89 -20.34 -5.42
N GLY A 141 1.49 -19.57 -4.51
CA GLY A 141 0.99 -18.26 -4.13
C GLY A 141 0.96 -17.26 -5.30
N SER A 142 1.84 -17.41 -6.30
CA SER A 142 1.76 -16.62 -7.54
C SER A 142 0.49 -16.93 -8.34
N PHE A 143 0.10 -18.20 -8.44
CA PHE A 143 -1.16 -18.58 -9.09
C PHE A 143 -2.38 -18.11 -8.28
N THR A 144 -2.30 -18.18 -6.95
CA THR A 144 -3.33 -17.63 -6.07
C THR A 144 -3.48 -16.12 -6.28
N ALA A 145 -2.39 -15.37 -6.34
CA ALA A 145 -2.44 -13.92 -6.59
C ALA A 145 -3.13 -13.58 -7.92
N VAL A 146 -2.88 -14.36 -8.99
CA VAL A 146 -3.57 -14.19 -10.28
C VAL A 146 -5.06 -14.52 -10.16
N ARG A 147 -5.39 -15.60 -9.45
CA ARG A 147 -6.77 -15.98 -9.19
C ARG A 147 -7.50 -14.90 -8.39
N ASP A 148 -6.88 -14.32 -7.36
CA ASP A 148 -7.52 -13.30 -6.53
C ASP A 148 -7.84 -12.04 -7.36
N VAL A 149 -6.92 -11.60 -8.23
CA VAL A 149 -7.18 -10.50 -9.17
C VAL A 149 -8.31 -10.86 -10.13
N SER A 150 -8.31 -12.10 -10.65
CA SER A 150 -9.39 -12.59 -11.50
C SER A 150 -10.74 -12.59 -10.78
N ASP A 151 -10.80 -13.06 -9.53
CA ASP A 151 -12.03 -13.13 -8.73
C ASP A 151 -12.56 -11.71 -8.46
N VAL A 152 -11.68 -10.74 -8.16
CA VAL A 152 -12.07 -9.33 -8.01
C VAL A 152 -12.64 -8.77 -9.32
N CYS A 153 -11.98 -9.02 -10.45
CA CYS A 153 -12.43 -8.51 -11.75
C CYS A 153 -13.72 -9.21 -12.25
N LEU A 154 -13.92 -10.49 -11.95
CA LEU A 154 -15.07 -11.27 -12.42
C LEU A 154 -16.29 -11.19 -11.52
N HIS A 155 -16.10 -10.98 -10.22
CA HIS A 155 -17.20 -11.05 -9.25
C HIS A 155 -17.40 -9.73 -8.52
N SER A 156 -16.38 -9.23 -7.84
CA SER A 156 -16.51 -8.01 -7.02
C SER A 156 -16.89 -6.80 -7.87
N TYR A 157 -16.28 -6.66 -9.04
CA TYR A 157 -16.58 -5.56 -9.96
C TYR A 157 -18.05 -5.55 -10.42
N PHE A 158 -18.55 -6.67 -10.93
CA PHE A 158 -19.92 -6.76 -11.41
C PHE A 158 -20.93 -6.61 -10.27
N SER A 159 -20.66 -7.23 -9.11
CA SER A 159 -21.51 -7.09 -7.93
C SER A 159 -21.65 -5.63 -7.49
N TYR A 160 -20.55 -4.87 -7.46
CA TYR A 160 -20.56 -3.46 -7.10
C TYR A 160 -21.39 -2.63 -8.09
N MET A 161 -21.21 -2.86 -9.38
CA MET A 161 -21.96 -2.15 -10.43
C MET A 161 -23.45 -2.50 -10.38
N ASP A 162 -23.79 -3.74 -10.05
CA ASP A 162 -25.18 -4.19 -9.98
C ASP A 162 -25.92 -3.63 -8.77
N GLU A 163 -25.28 -3.64 -7.60
CA GLU A 163 -25.84 -3.11 -6.36
C GLU A 163 -26.06 -1.60 -6.42
N HIS A 164 -25.09 -0.84 -6.93
CA HIS A 164 -25.16 0.62 -6.88
C HIS A 164 -25.85 1.27 -8.08
N LEU A 165 -25.71 0.69 -9.28
CA LEU A 165 -26.16 1.35 -10.52
C LEU A 165 -27.28 0.61 -11.22
N PHE A 166 -27.30 -0.72 -11.16
CA PHE A 166 -28.30 -1.53 -11.86
C PHE A 166 -29.60 -1.71 -11.08
N GLN A 167 -29.52 -1.93 -9.76
CA GLN A 167 -30.73 -1.98 -8.93
C GLN A 167 -31.41 -0.60 -8.90
N ASP A 168 -32.66 -0.58 -9.37
CA ASP A 168 -33.55 0.57 -9.20
C ASP A 168 -33.65 0.86 -7.70
N ASN A 169 -33.30 2.08 -7.29
CA ASN A 169 -33.41 2.51 -5.89
C ASN A 169 -34.83 2.17 -5.38
N PRO A 170 -35.00 1.37 -4.32
CA PRO A 170 -36.32 0.94 -3.83
C PRO A 170 -37.16 2.10 -3.30
N SER A 171 -36.50 3.21 -2.98
CA SER A 171 -37.16 4.46 -2.62
C SER A 171 -37.32 5.33 -3.86
N ASN A 172 -38.55 5.77 -4.11
CA ASN A 172 -38.98 6.61 -5.22
C ASN A 172 -38.39 8.05 -5.13
N GLU A 173 -37.08 8.13 -4.90
CA GLU A 173 -36.29 9.35 -4.74
C GLU A 173 -36.06 10.00 -6.10
N LYS A 174 -36.01 11.33 -6.09
CA LYS A 174 -35.78 12.10 -7.31
C LYS A 174 -34.36 11.79 -7.83
N PRO A 175 -34.18 11.65 -9.15
CA PRO A 175 -32.86 11.45 -9.73
C PRO A 175 -31.92 12.58 -9.29
N TYR A 176 -30.67 12.22 -8.98
CA TYR A 176 -29.60 13.16 -8.69
C TYR A 176 -29.31 14.00 -9.93
N GLU A 177 -29.54 15.30 -9.82
CA GLU A 177 -29.22 16.29 -10.85
C GLU A 177 -28.03 17.14 -10.40
N ILE A 178 -26.99 17.16 -11.23
CA ILE A 178 -25.79 17.96 -10.95
C ILE A 178 -26.02 19.42 -11.31
N ARG A 179 -25.68 20.29 -10.36
CA ARG A 179 -25.57 21.73 -10.59
C ARG A 179 -24.23 21.99 -11.30
N VAL A 180 -24.25 22.09 -12.62
CA VAL A 180 -23.05 22.22 -13.48
C VAL A 180 -22.12 23.38 -13.06
N HIS A 181 -22.67 24.47 -12.55
CA HIS A 181 -21.85 25.59 -12.05
C HIS A 181 -21.02 25.22 -10.81
N HIS A 182 -21.56 24.43 -9.88
CA HIS A 182 -20.81 23.95 -8.72
C HIS A 182 -19.76 22.91 -9.10
N LEU A 183 -20.01 22.14 -10.17
CA LEU A 183 -19.05 21.19 -10.70
C LEU A 183 -17.79 21.90 -11.22
N LEU A 184 -17.95 23.02 -11.94
CA LEU A 184 -16.82 23.82 -12.40
C LEU A 184 -16.01 24.36 -11.21
N GLY A 185 -16.69 24.87 -10.18
CA GLY A 185 -16.04 25.30 -8.93
C GLY A 185 -15.28 24.16 -8.24
N GLY A 186 -15.88 22.98 -8.17
CA GLY A 186 -15.23 21.77 -7.63
C GLY A 186 -13.97 21.38 -8.40
N LEU A 187 -14.02 21.38 -9.74
CA LEU A 187 -12.84 21.09 -10.57
C LEU A 187 -11.69 22.07 -10.32
N ILE A 188 -12.00 23.37 -10.22
CA ILE A 188 -10.99 24.39 -9.89
C ILE A 188 -10.37 24.10 -8.51
N MET A 189 -11.21 23.79 -7.51
CA MET A 189 -10.73 23.51 -6.16
C MET A 189 -9.92 22.22 -6.07
N GLY A 190 -10.30 21.15 -6.77
CA GLY A 190 -9.53 19.91 -6.82
C GLY A 190 -8.16 20.09 -7.48
N LEU A 191 -8.10 20.85 -8.59
CA LEU A 191 -6.83 21.17 -9.23
C LEU A 191 -5.95 22.03 -8.31
N LEU A 192 -6.53 23.03 -7.66
CA LEU A 192 -5.82 23.86 -6.69
C LEU A 192 -5.29 23.03 -5.51
N GLY A 193 -6.11 22.11 -4.99
CA GLY A 193 -5.71 21.19 -3.93
C GLY A 193 -4.55 20.30 -4.36
N ILE A 194 -4.58 19.71 -5.54
CA ILE A 194 -3.45 18.92 -6.07
C ILE A 194 -2.20 19.79 -6.22
N ILE A 195 -2.33 21.02 -6.73
CA ILE A 195 -1.20 21.95 -6.92
C ILE A 195 -0.55 22.36 -5.58
N ILE A 196 -1.34 22.48 -4.51
CA ILE A 196 -0.85 22.89 -3.19
C ILE A 196 -0.37 21.67 -2.37
N ASP A 197 -1.17 20.61 -2.29
CA ASP A 197 -0.88 19.45 -1.44
C ASP A 197 0.35 18.71 -1.93
N THR A 198 0.52 18.56 -3.25
CA THR A 198 1.67 17.84 -3.82
C THR A 198 3.01 18.40 -3.33
N PRO A 199 3.35 19.70 -3.52
CA PRO A 199 4.62 20.22 -3.02
C PRO A 199 4.69 20.25 -1.50
N VAL A 200 3.62 20.63 -0.79
CA VAL A 200 3.68 20.79 0.67
C VAL A 200 3.87 19.45 1.36
N ILE A 201 3.02 18.47 1.06
CA ILE A 201 3.10 17.13 1.67
C ILE A 201 4.41 16.44 1.28
N THR A 202 4.86 16.58 0.02
CA THR A 202 6.15 16.00 -0.39
C THR A 202 7.30 16.62 0.40
N LEU A 203 7.29 17.93 0.65
CA LEU A 203 8.32 18.60 1.46
C LEU A 203 8.29 18.13 2.92
N VAL A 204 7.11 18.10 3.55
CA VAL A 204 6.92 17.57 4.91
C VAL A 204 7.42 16.14 5.01
N ALA A 205 7.00 15.27 4.09
CA ALA A 205 7.45 13.88 4.03
C ALA A 205 8.97 13.78 3.89
N LEU A 206 9.59 14.55 3.00
CA LEU A 206 11.05 14.57 2.81
C LEU A 206 11.80 15.03 4.07
N TYR A 207 11.27 16.01 4.79
CA TYR A 207 11.87 16.50 6.04
C TYR A 207 11.75 15.51 7.20
N LYS A 208 10.60 14.83 7.31
CA LYS A 208 10.35 13.83 8.36
C LYS A 208 10.97 12.46 8.07
N THR A 209 11.29 12.17 6.81
CA THR A 209 11.89 10.90 6.36
C THR A 209 13.20 10.55 7.11
N PRO A 210 14.20 11.45 7.24
CA PRO A 210 15.39 11.18 8.04
C PRO A 210 15.07 10.86 9.51
N TYR A 211 14.12 11.59 10.11
CA TYR A 211 13.73 11.37 11.50
C TYR A 211 13.07 10.00 11.67
N MET A 212 12.13 9.64 10.80
CA MET A 212 11.53 8.30 10.74
C MET A 212 12.58 7.19 10.61
N LEU A 213 13.58 7.40 9.74
CA LEU A 213 14.67 6.45 9.54
C LEU A 213 15.46 6.23 10.83
N PHE A 214 15.99 7.30 11.44
CA PHE A 214 16.82 7.19 12.63
C PHE A 214 16.04 6.72 13.85
N LYS A 215 14.84 7.26 14.08
CA LYS A 215 13.98 6.88 15.21
C LYS A 215 13.57 5.41 15.10
N GLY A 216 13.05 5.00 13.95
CA GLY A 216 12.63 3.62 13.73
C GLY A 216 13.79 2.64 13.84
N TRP A 217 14.97 2.98 13.31
CA TRP A 217 16.17 2.16 13.54
C TRP A 217 16.54 2.10 15.02
N HIS A 218 16.57 3.23 15.72
CA HIS A 218 16.90 3.26 17.14
C HIS A 218 15.96 2.37 17.95
N GLN A 219 14.65 2.45 17.69
CA GLN A 219 13.65 1.61 18.33
C GLN A 219 13.82 0.13 18.00
N LEU A 220 14.05 -0.23 16.72
CA LEU A 220 14.30 -1.62 16.33
C LEU A 220 15.57 -2.19 16.97
N PHE A 221 16.63 -1.39 17.11
CA PHE A 221 17.84 -1.79 17.84
C PHE A 221 17.57 -1.93 19.34
N HIS A 222 16.78 -1.03 19.93
CA HIS A 222 16.39 -1.11 21.32
C HIS A 222 15.52 -2.34 21.59
N ASP A 223 14.59 -2.68 20.70
CA ASP A 223 13.76 -3.88 20.80
C ASP A 223 14.57 -5.16 20.63
N LEU A 224 15.63 -5.13 19.82
CA LEU A 224 16.56 -6.24 19.68
C LEU A 224 17.40 -6.45 20.95
N ILE A 225 17.85 -5.37 21.60
CA ILE A 225 18.71 -5.41 22.80
C ILE A 225 17.89 -5.64 24.08
N GLY A 226 16.72 -5.03 24.20
CA GLY A 226 15.86 -5.08 25.39
C GLY A 226 15.12 -6.41 25.59
N ARG A 227 15.19 -7.32 24.62
CA ARG A 227 14.58 -8.66 24.66
C ARG A 227 15.47 -9.64 25.47
N GLU A 228 15.90 -9.24 26.67
CA GLU A 228 16.70 -10.05 27.59
C GLU A 228 15.81 -10.88 28.53
N GLY A 229 15.45 -12.09 28.10
CA GLY A 229 14.84 -13.09 28.98
C GLY A 229 15.30 -14.51 28.61
N PRO A 230 15.50 -15.42 29.58
CA PRO A 230 16.08 -16.75 29.38
C PRO A 230 15.18 -17.74 28.59
N PHE A 231 14.00 -17.31 28.13
CA PHE A 231 13.04 -18.09 27.35
C PHE A 231 12.45 -17.32 26.15
N LEU A 232 13.15 -16.28 25.68
CA LEU A 232 12.71 -15.49 24.53
C LEU A 232 13.15 -16.17 23.23
N GLU A 233 12.29 -17.10 22.76
CA GLU A 233 12.18 -17.67 21.41
C GLU A 233 13.34 -17.29 20.46
N THR A 234 14.30 -18.19 20.32
CA THR A 234 15.39 -18.16 19.30
C THR A 234 14.88 -17.91 17.87
N ALA A 235 13.58 -18.06 17.65
CA ALA A 235 12.83 -17.77 16.43
C ALA A 235 12.73 -16.28 16.05
N CYS A 236 12.57 -15.36 17.02
CA CYS A 236 12.22 -13.95 16.70
C CYS A 236 13.44 -13.07 16.40
N VAL A 237 14.63 -13.45 16.88
CA VAL A 237 15.87 -12.68 16.68
C VAL A 237 16.25 -12.55 15.20
N PRO A 238 16.20 -13.62 14.37
CA PRO A 238 16.37 -13.49 12.93
C PRO A 238 15.39 -12.50 12.28
N PHE A 239 14.13 -12.51 12.69
CA PHE A 239 13.09 -11.64 12.12
C PHE A 239 13.32 -10.16 12.48
N ALA A 240 13.69 -9.89 13.74
CA ALA A 240 14.06 -8.54 14.17
C ALA A 240 15.28 -8.00 13.42
N GLY A 241 16.31 -8.82 13.21
CA GLY A 241 17.46 -8.46 12.38
C GLY A 241 17.08 -8.15 10.93
N LEU A 242 16.13 -8.90 10.36
CA LEU A 242 15.63 -8.65 9.01
C LEU A 242 14.81 -7.36 8.94
N ALA A 243 13.99 -7.06 9.95
CA ALA A 243 13.24 -5.81 10.04
C ALA A 243 14.16 -4.58 10.08
N ILE A 244 15.26 -4.64 10.83
CA ILE A 244 16.30 -3.58 10.87
C ILE A 244 16.88 -3.33 9.47
N LEU A 245 17.16 -4.41 8.71
CA LEU A 245 17.71 -4.32 7.37
C LEU A 245 16.71 -3.76 6.34
N LEU A 246 15.43 -4.15 6.45
CA LEU A 246 14.36 -3.73 5.54
C LEU A 246 13.78 -2.35 5.88
N TRP A 247 14.04 -1.82 7.08
CA TRP A 247 13.51 -0.53 7.53
C TRP A 247 13.75 0.63 6.56
N PRO A 248 14.95 0.83 5.96
CA PRO A 248 15.16 1.90 4.98
C PRO A 248 14.26 1.77 3.75
N ALA A 249 14.02 0.54 3.29
CA ALA A 249 13.13 0.30 2.16
C ALA A 249 11.68 0.63 2.53
N ALA A 250 11.25 0.32 3.75
CA ALA A 250 9.93 0.70 4.26
C ALA A 250 9.77 2.23 4.33
N VAL A 251 10.79 2.96 4.79
CA VAL A 251 10.80 4.43 4.85
C VAL A 251 10.71 5.05 3.45
N ILE A 252 11.47 4.53 2.47
CA ILE A 252 11.37 4.97 1.07
C ILE A 252 9.96 4.68 0.52
N GLY A 253 9.41 3.49 0.80
CA GLY A 253 8.05 3.12 0.42
C GLY A 253 7.00 4.08 0.98
N ALA A 254 7.13 4.46 2.26
CA ALA A 254 6.25 5.42 2.92
C ALA A 254 6.34 6.82 2.27
N LEU A 255 7.54 7.29 1.93
CA LEU A 255 7.73 8.56 1.21
C LEU A 255 7.04 8.56 -0.16
N ILE A 256 7.22 7.48 -0.94
CA ILE A 256 6.59 7.34 -2.26
C ILE A 256 5.06 7.27 -2.11
N ALA A 257 4.56 6.47 -1.18
CA ALA A 257 3.14 6.32 -0.92
C ALA A 257 2.51 7.65 -0.48
N SER A 258 3.19 8.39 0.39
CA SER A 258 2.78 9.73 0.80
C SER A 258 2.68 10.67 -0.40
N THR A 259 3.73 10.74 -1.21
CA THR A 259 3.78 11.58 -2.42
C THR A 259 2.62 11.26 -3.37
N LEU A 260 2.31 9.97 -3.56
CA LEU A 260 1.19 9.53 -4.41
C LEU A 260 -0.17 9.89 -3.79
N SER A 261 -0.31 9.73 -2.47
CA SER A 261 -1.56 10.01 -1.76
C SER A 261 -1.97 11.49 -1.82
N CYS A 262 -1.01 12.41 -2.01
CA CYS A 262 -1.27 13.85 -2.15
C CYS A 262 -2.26 14.17 -3.27
N LEU A 263 -2.19 13.41 -4.38
CA LEU A 263 -3.06 13.62 -5.54
C LEU A 263 -4.53 13.34 -5.18
N LEU A 264 -4.76 12.28 -4.41
CA LEU A 264 -6.09 11.88 -3.98
C LEU A 264 -6.61 12.81 -2.88
N LEU A 265 -5.76 13.13 -1.91
CA LEU A 265 -6.10 13.99 -0.79
C LEU A 265 -6.44 15.42 -1.28
N GLY A 266 -5.55 16.05 -2.04
CA GLY A 266 -5.80 17.38 -2.60
C GLY A 266 -6.94 17.40 -3.61
N GLY A 267 -7.08 16.35 -4.41
CA GLY A 267 -8.19 16.19 -5.37
C GLY A 267 -9.56 16.12 -4.70
N TYR A 268 -9.63 15.61 -3.47
CA TYR A 268 -10.89 15.49 -2.71
C TYR A 268 -11.51 16.86 -2.35
N ALA A 269 -10.74 17.95 -2.43
CA ALA A 269 -11.28 19.31 -2.34
C ALA A 269 -12.40 19.57 -3.36
N ALA A 270 -12.35 18.91 -4.53
CA ALA A 270 -13.42 18.97 -5.52
C ALA A 270 -14.74 18.40 -4.99
N ALA A 271 -14.68 17.27 -4.30
CA ALA A 271 -15.85 16.62 -3.73
C ALA A 271 -16.48 17.49 -2.64
N VAL A 272 -15.65 18.03 -1.73
CA VAL A 272 -16.12 18.92 -0.64
C VAL A 272 -16.73 20.20 -1.20
N SER A 273 -16.04 20.87 -2.14
CA SER A 273 -16.58 22.10 -2.75
C SER A 273 -17.90 21.85 -3.48
N TYR A 274 -18.07 20.67 -4.07
CA TYR A 274 -19.29 20.32 -4.78
C TYR A 274 -20.45 20.01 -3.83
N GLN A 275 -20.20 19.21 -2.78
CA GLN A 275 -21.20 18.82 -1.78
C GLN A 275 -21.70 20.04 -1.01
N GLU A 276 -20.79 20.90 -0.56
CA GLU A 276 -21.10 22.10 0.23
C GLU A 276 -21.58 23.28 -0.63
N SER A 277 -21.57 23.15 -1.96
CA SER A 277 -21.87 24.24 -2.89
C SER A 277 -21.03 25.51 -2.64
N SER A 278 -19.82 25.36 -2.10
CA SER A 278 -18.97 26.48 -1.68
C SER A 278 -17.50 26.20 -1.98
N MET A 279 -16.91 27.02 -2.85
CA MET A 279 -15.48 26.97 -3.15
C MET A 279 -14.63 27.34 -1.92
N ILE A 280 -15.16 28.19 -1.03
CA ILE A 280 -14.47 28.59 0.20
C ILE A 280 -14.30 27.38 1.13
N LEU A 281 -15.33 26.53 1.24
CA LEU A 281 -15.25 25.30 2.04
C LEU A 281 -14.30 24.27 1.40
N GLY A 282 -14.27 24.19 0.07
CA GLY A 282 -13.24 23.42 -0.64
C GLY A 282 -11.82 23.92 -0.34
N PHE A 283 -11.62 25.23 -0.22
CA PHE A 283 -10.33 25.81 0.12
C PHE A 283 -9.94 25.53 1.57
N TYR A 284 -10.88 25.65 2.51
CA TYR A 284 -10.65 25.26 3.90
C TYR A 284 -10.32 23.78 4.03
N TYR A 285 -10.92 22.91 3.19
CA TYR A 285 -10.55 21.51 3.16
C TYR A 285 -9.09 21.31 2.78
N ILE A 286 -8.56 22.02 1.77
CA ILE A 286 -7.13 21.94 1.40
C ILE A 286 -6.23 22.32 2.58
N ILE A 287 -6.57 23.38 3.32
CA ILE A 287 -5.79 23.76 4.50
C ILE A 287 -5.89 22.68 5.58
N THR A 288 -7.08 22.12 5.76
CA THR A 288 -7.35 21.10 6.80
C THR A 288 -6.69 19.76 6.45
N SER A 289 -6.64 19.37 5.18
CA SER A 289 -5.98 18.13 4.75
C SER A 289 -4.49 18.17 5.06
N LEU A 290 -3.85 19.32 4.86
CA LEU A 290 -2.46 19.55 5.22
C LEU A 290 -2.24 19.44 6.73
N SER A 291 -3.10 20.06 7.56
CA SER A 291 -2.97 19.95 9.02
C SER A 291 -3.20 18.52 9.51
N ILE A 292 -4.16 17.79 8.90
CA ILE A 292 -4.40 16.38 9.25
C ILE A 292 -3.19 15.53 8.87
N TYR A 293 -2.60 15.76 7.70
CA TYR A 293 -1.42 15.02 7.27
C TYR A 293 -0.22 15.30 8.19
N ASP A 294 0.00 16.56 8.54
CA ASP A 294 1.06 16.95 9.47
C ASP A 294 0.88 16.29 10.84
N GLU A 295 -0.33 16.33 11.40
CA GLU A 295 -0.63 15.73 12.69
C GLU A 295 -0.53 14.21 12.67
N TYR A 296 -1.06 13.56 11.63
CA TYR A 296 -0.94 12.11 11.46
C TYR A 296 0.53 11.67 11.39
N THR A 297 1.37 12.43 10.70
CA THR A 297 2.81 12.13 10.64
C THR A 297 3.53 12.45 11.95
N ASN A 298 3.08 13.44 12.72
CA ASN A 298 3.56 13.69 14.08
C ASN A 298 3.25 12.51 14.99
N ASP A 299 2.02 11.99 14.95
CA ASP A 299 1.58 10.84 15.74
C ASP A 299 2.40 9.57 15.43
N ILE A 300 2.59 9.24 14.15
CA ILE A 300 3.43 8.09 13.75
C ILE A 300 4.86 8.24 14.31
N LEU A 301 5.33 9.47 14.42
CA LEU A 301 6.67 9.81 14.86
C LEU A 301 6.76 10.16 16.35
N ASP A 302 5.68 9.96 17.11
CA ASP A 302 5.53 10.38 18.52
C ASP A 302 6.12 11.79 18.77
N MET A 303 5.87 12.72 17.86
CA MET A 303 6.31 14.12 18.00
C MET A 303 5.23 14.93 18.73
N PRO A 304 5.59 15.99 19.48
CA PRO A 304 4.61 16.83 20.15
C PRO A 304 3.63 17.48 19.16
N GLU A 305 2.36 17.57 19.53
CA GLU A 305 1.32 18.27 18.75
C GLU A 305 1.78 19.69 18.39
N GLY A 306 1.65 20.07 17.11
CA GLY A 306 2.06 21.39 16.61
C GLY A 306 3.57 21.63 16.60
N SER A 307 4.41 20.59 16.65
CA SER A 307 5.85 20.74 16.45
C SER A 307 6.12 21.40 15.10
N CYS A 308 6.70 22.61 15.10
CA CYS A 308 7.12 23.33 13.88
C CYS A 308 8.36 22.72 13.21
N PHE A 309 8.70 21.47 13.55
CA PHE A 309 9.48 20.67 12.63
C PHE A 309 8.57 20.43 11.43
N PRO A 310 8.96 20.87 10.22
CA PRO A 310 8.20 20.48 9.05
C PRO A 310 8.09 18.97 8.94
#